data_AF-A0AAJ2VGF6-F1
#
_entry.id   AF-A0AAJ2VGF6-F1
#
_cell.length_a   1.000
_cell.length_b   1.000
_cell.length_c   1.000
_cell.angle_alpha   90.00
_cell.angle_beta   90.00
_cell.angle_gamma   90.00
#
_symmetry.space_group_name_H-M   'P 1'
#
loop_
_entity.id
_entity.type
_entity.pdbx_description
1 polymer ?
#
loop_
_entity_poly.entity_id
_entity_poly.type
_entity_poly.pdbx_seq_one_letter_code
_entity_poly.pdbx_strand_id
1 'polypeptide(L)'
;MKSLLIGAAAVLAGCTVVPASTVHQACRVIEIAAAEAEMAPAWYISAGEVLDRCGVSEARERAEASACAAQRRNGYQCEGRQ
;
A
#
# COMPACT_ATOMS: atom_id res chain seq x y z
N MET A 1 3.40 41.80 11.04
CA MET A 1 4.09 40.57 11.54
C MET A 1 3.13 39.53 12.12
N LYS A 2 2.11 39.91 12.90
CA LYS A 2 1.19 38.96 13.55
C LYS A 2 0.28 38.19 12.57
N SER A 3 -0.14 38.82 11.48
CA SER A 3 -0.99 38.19 10.44
C SER A 3 -0.29 37.09 9.63
N LEU A 4 1.04 37.13 9.53
CA LEU A 4 1.84 36.10 8.84
C LEU A 4 1.91 34.80 9.65
N LEU A 5 1.89 34.89 10.99
CA LEU A 5 1.94 33.73 11.87
C LEU A 5 0.62 32.93 11.87
N ILE A 6 -0.52 33.60 11.69
CA ILE A 6 -1.83 32.95 11.63
C ILE A 6 -2.03 32.21 10.30
N GLY A 7 -1.54 32.78 9.19
CA GLY A 7 -1.58 32.12 7.88
C GLY A 7 -0.73 30.84 7.84
N ALA A 8 0.46 30.84 8.46
CA ALA A 8 1.34 29.67 8.50
C ALA A 8 0.74 28.49 9.29
N ALA A 9 0.02 28.78 10.39
CA ALA A 9 -0.64 27.75 11.20
C ALA A 9 -1.79 27.06 10.44
N ALA A 10 -2.53 27.80 9.61
CA ALA A 10 -3.61 27.23 8.79
C ALA A 10 -3.08 26.33 7.65
N VAL A 11 -1.93 26.68 7.08
CA VAL A 11 -1.27 25.84 6.05
C VAL A 11 -0.71 24.55 6.65
N LEU A 12 -0.18 24.60 7.88
CA LEU A 12 0.29 23.42 8.61
C LEU A 12 -0.86 22.48 9.02
N ALA A 13 -2.06 22.99 9.27
CA ALA A 13 -3.26 22.18 9.49
C ALA A 13 -3.74 21.46 8.21
N GLY A 14 -3.31 21.91 7.02
CA GLY A 14 -3.61 21.28 5.72
C GLY A 14 -2.65 20.13 5.33
N CYS A 15 -1.51 20.01 6.00
CA CYS A 15 -0.63 18.85 5.88
C CYS A 15 -0.95 17.90 7.04
N THR A 16 -1.83 16.92 6.82
CA THR A 16 -2.13 15.91 7.84
C THR A 16 -0.86 15.12 8.14
N VAL A 17 -0.14 15.48 9.20
CA VAL A 17 0.93 14.64 9.75
C VAL A 17 0.24 13.38 10.26
N VAL A 18 0.32 12.30 9.48
CA VAL A 18 -0.20 11.01 9.89
C VAL A 18 0.75 10.45 10.95
N PRO A 19 0.28 10.11 12.15
CA PRO A 19 1.13 9.50 13.16
C PRO A 19 1.79 8.22 12.62
N ALA A 20 3.08 8.01 12.95
CA ALA A 20 3.81 6.83 12.49
C ALA A 20 3.13 5.51 12.91
N SER A 21 2.49 5.48 14.08
CA SER A 21 1.68 4.35 14.55
C SER A 21 0.50 4.04 13.63
N THR A 22 -0.18 5.06 13.11
CA THR A 22 -1.27 4.91 12.14
C THR A 22 -0.77 4.32 10.83
N VAL A 23 0.39 4.79 10.34
CA VAL A 23 1.03 4.21 9.14
C VAL A 23 1.38 2.74 9.36
N HIS A 24 2.01 2.41 10.48
CA HIS A 24 2.39 1.03 10.80
C HIS A 24 1.17 0.10 10.88
N GLN A 25 0.11 0.55 11.55
CA GLN A 25 -1.13 -0.22 11.62
C GLN A 25 -1.78 -0.42 10.24
N ALA A 26 -1.77 0.60 9.38
CA ALA A 26 -2.26 0.48 8.02
C ALA A 26 -1.44 -0.52 7.19
N CYS A 27 -0.10 -0.45 7.26
CA CYS A 27 0.79 -1.43 6.63
C CYS A 27 0.45 -2.86 7.08
N ARG A 28 0.24 -3.07 8.39
CA ARG A 28 -0.09 -4.39 8.91
C ARG A 28 -1.44 -4.91 8.44
N VAL A 29 -2.45 -4.04 8.34
CA VAL A 29 -3.77 -4.42 7.78
C VAL A 29 -3.64 -4.84 6.32
N ILE A 30 -2.88 -4.10 5.52
CA ILE A 30 -2.64 -4.44 4.11
C ILE A 30 -1.90 -5.78 4.00
N GLU A 31 -0.92 -6.02 4.87
CA GLU A 31 -0.16 -7.27 4.90
C GLU A 31 -1.07 -8.48 5.22
N ILE A 32 -1.96 -8.34 6.21
CA ILE A 32 -2.96 -9.37 6.54
C ILE A 32 -3.89 -9.58 5.34
N ALA A 33 -4.42 -8.51 4.77
CA ALA A 33 -5.33 -8.62 3.63
C ALA A 33 -4.65 -9.29 2.42
N ALA A 34 -3.37 -9.01 2.19
CA ALA A 34 -2.61 -9.63 1.11
C ALA A 34 -2.31 -11.12 1.36
N ALA A 35 -2.26 -11.55 2.63
CA ALA A 35 -2.06 -12.94 3.01
C ALA A 35 -3.36 -13.75 3.01
N GLU A 36 -4.46 -13.16 3.49
CA GLU A 36 -5.68 -13.91 3.83
C GLU A 36 -6.86 -13.67 2.88
N ALA A 37 -6.93 -12.49 2.26
CA ALA A 37 -8.09 -12.13 1.45
C ALA A 37 -7.93 -12.59 0.01
N GLU A 38 -9.02 -13.05 -0.59
CA GLU A 38 -9.10 -13.23 -2.04
C GLU A 38 -9.44 -11.89 -2.70
N MET A 39 -8.48 -11.34 -3.44
CA MET A 39 -8.58 -10.04 -4.10
C MET A 39 -8.33 -10.14 -5.61
N ALA A 40 -8.65 -9.07 -6.33
CA ALA A 40 -8.33 -8.98 -7.76
C ALA A 40 -6.80 -8.96 -7.99
N PRO A 41 -6.28 -9.48 -9.11
CA PRO A 41 -4.84 -9.48 -9.40
C PRO A 41 -4.16 -8.11 -9.24
N ALA A 42 -4.77 -7.04 -9.77
CA ALA A 42 -4.25 -5.69 -9.68
C ALA A 42 -4.15 -5.15 -8.24
N TRP A 43 -5.03 -5.65 -7.36
CA TRP A 43 -5.00 -5.29 -5.94
C TRP A 43 -3.74 -5.83 -5.28
N TYR A 44 -3.36 -7.10 -5.55
CA TYR A 44 -2.13 -7.67 -4.98
C TYR A 44 -0.88 -6.89 -5.42
N ILE A 45 -0.78 -6.53 -6.71
CA ILE A 45 0.33 -5.70 -7.22
C ILE A 45 0.43 -4.38 -6.46
N SER A 46 -0.69 -3.67 -6.32
CA SER A 46 -0.75 -2.39 -5.58
C SER A 46 -0.39 -2.56 -4.10
N ALA A 47 -0.86 -3.64 -3.47
CA ALA A 47 -0.52 -3.97 -2.09
C ALA A 47 0.98 -4.24 -1.93
N GLY A 48 1.61 -4.96 -2.86
CA GLY A 48 3.06 -5.19 -2.89
C GLY A 48 3.87 -3.89 -2.93
N GLU A 49 3.46 -2.93 -3.76
CA GLU A 49 4.12 -1.62 -3.85
C GLU A 49 3.97 -0.77 -2.57
N VAL A 50 2.85 -0.92 -1.86
CA VAL A 50 2.67 -0.27 -0.55
C VAL A 50 3.52 -0.96 0.51
N LEU A 51 3.51 -2.30 0.56
CA LEU A 51 4.25 -3.09 1.55
C LEU A 51 5.76 -2.99 1.38
N ASP A 52 6.25 -2.85 0.15
CA ASP A 52 7.66 -2.54 -0.16
C ASP A 52 8.08 -1.21 0.49
N ARG A 53 7.23 -0.17 0.34
CA ARG A 53 7.43 1.12 1.02
C ARG A 53 7.27 1.05 2.54
N CYS A 54 6.50 0.09 3.04
CA CYS A 54 6.42 -0.23 4.47
C CYS A 54 7.65 -0.99 4.99
N GLY A 55 8.60 -1.36 4.12
CA GLY A 55 9.83 -2.08 4.49
C GLY A 55 9.66 -3.60 4.62
N VAL A 56 8.57 -4.16 4.11
CA VAL A 56 8.34 -5.61 4.13
C VAL A 56 9.17 -6.26 3.03
N SER A 57 10.04 -7.20 3.40
CA SER A 57 10.92 -7.89 2.45
C SER A 57 10.13 -8.67 1.40
N GLU A 58 10.66 -8.66 0.17
CA GLU A 58 10.13 -9.42 -0.98
C GLU A 58 8.65 -9.11 -1.29
N ALA A 59 8.14 -7.96 -0.82
CA ALA A 59 6.72 -7.63 -0.92
C ALA A 59 6.24 -7.57 -2.38
N ARG A 60 7.09 -7.07 -3.30
CA ARG A 60 6.77 -7.00 -4.73
C ARG A 60 6.71 -8.38 -5.38
N GLU A 61 7.71 -9.22 -5.14
CA GLU A 61 7.76 -10.59 -5.68
C GLU A 61 6.57 -11.42 -5.18
N ARG A 62 6.30 -11.39 -3.87
CA ARG A 62 5.14 -12.09 -3.29
C ARG A 62 3.82 -11.56 -3.86
N ALA A 63 3.71 -10.25 -4.08
CA ALA A 63 2.53 -9.66 -4.71
C ALA A 63 2.33 -10.15 -6.15
N GLU A 64 3.39 -10.26 -6.94
CA GLU A 64 3.34 -10.80 -8.30
C GLU A 64 2.90 -12.27 -8.30
N ALA A 65 3.44 -13.08 -7.38
CA ALA A 65 3.02 -14.47 -7.22
C ALA A 65 1.53 -14.59 -6.86
N SER A 66 1.04 -13.76 -5.91
CA SER A 66 -0.38 -13.73 -5.53
C SER A 66 -1.28 -13.22 -6.65
N ALA A 67 -0.84 -12.21 -7.42
CA ALA A 67 -1.57 -11.71 -8.58
C ALA A 67 -1.69 -12.78 -9.66
N CYS A 68 -0.60 -13.50 -9.95
CA CYS A 68 -0.60 -14.64 -10.87
C CYS A 68 -1.52 -15.76 -10.38
N ALA A 69 -1.48 -16.10 -9.08
CA ALA A 69 -2.40 -17.07 -8.51
C ALA A 69 -3.86 -16.65 -8.71
N ALA A 70 -4.19 -15.38 -8.51
CA ALA A 70 -5.53 -14.83 -8.74
C ALA A 70 -5.93 -14.83 -10.23
N GLN A 71 -5.01 -14.56 -11.15
CA GLN A 71 -5.27 -14.67 -12.60
C GLN A 71 -5.61 -16.10 -13.00
N ARG A 72 -4.84 -17.08 -12.51
CA ARG A 72 -5.08 -18.51 -12.78
C ARG A 72 -6.43 -18.98 -12.27
N ARG A 73 -6.87 -18.52 -11.09
CA ARG A 73 -8.22 -18.82 -10.56
C ARG A 73 -9.33 -18.31 -11.49
N ASN A 74 -9.07 -17.25 -12.25
CA ASN A 74 -9.98 -16.68 -13.23
C ASN A 74 -9.79 -17.22 -14.66
N GLY A 75 -8.95 -18.25 -14.85
CA GLY A 75 -8.71 -18.88 -16.15
C GLY A 75 -7.73 -18.14 -17.07
N TYR A 76 -7.05 -17.09 -16.57
CA TYR A 76 -6.03 -16.35 -17.32
C TYR A 76 -4.63 -16.94 -17.10
N GLN A 77 -3.76 -16.76 -18.10
CA GLN A 77 -2.34 -17.05 -17.96
C GLN A 77 -1.62 -15.88 -17.27
N CYS A 78 -0.54 -16.18 -16.56
CA CYS A 78 0.24 -15.15 -15.89
C CYS A 78 1.15 -14.45 -16.90
N GLU A 79 0.80 -13.22 -17.25
CA GLU A 79 1.68 -12.32 -18.00
C GLU A 79 2.49 -11.50 -16.98
N GLY A 80 3.59 -12.09 -16.52
CA GLY A 80 4.59 -11.44 -15.67
C GLY A 80 5.78 -10.97 -16.50
N ARG A 81 6.20 -9.72 -16.28
CA ARG A 81 7.33 -9.03 -16.93
C ARG A 81 8.62 -9.86 -16.81
N GLN A 82 9.30 -10.12 -17.95
CA GLN A 82 10.70 -10.57 -18.00
C GLN A 82 11.62 -9.48 -17.44
#